data_AF-A0A961XAC0-F1
#
_entry.id   AF-A0A961XAC0-F1
#
_cell.length_a   1.000
_cell.length_b   1.000
_cell.length_c   1.000
_cell.angle_alpha   90.00
_cell.angle_beta   90.00
_cell.angle_gamma   90.00
#
_symmetry.space_group_name_H-M   'P 1'
#
loop_
_entity.id
_entity.type
_entity.pdbx_description
1 polymer ?
#
loop_
_entity_poly.entity_id
_entity_poly.type
_entity_poly.pdbx_seq_one_letter_code
_entity_poly.pdbx_strand_id
1 'polypeptide(L)'
;MTGDQPAESGSGTSSDPGKGDERPMPTDEELDRIPPLPLVVWAARCASYFLALGGIMLVSYAVYGFTTDPNSFPPGFRLNPLQAAVNFGWGLAGTLIGFFRPRHATAFVLAFAAFYTVIAGFGTFEGSALGMHLGTPAKIFYWVVVAFAWSAGLYALLKRSGEPN
;
A
#
# COMPACT_ATOMS: atom_id res chain seq x y z
N MET A 1 65.79 -8.64 -45.43
CA MET A 1 66.71 -7.56 -45.01
C MET A 1 65.84 -6.47 -44.39
N THR A 2 65.63 -6.58 -43.08
CA THR A 2 66.20 -5.73 -42.00
C THR A 2 65.16 -4.65 -41.69
N GLY A 3 64.34 -4.75 -40.64
CA GLY A 3 64.70 -4.92 -39.24
C GLY A 3 64.70 -3.53 -38.61
N ASP A 4 63.83 -3.29 -37.61
CA ASP A 4 64.10 -2.50 -36.40
C ASP A 4 62.82 -2.33 -35.54
N GLN A 5 62.75 -3.12 -34.45
CA GLN A 5 62.14 -2.72 -33.18
C GLN A 5 63.22 -2.01 -32.35
N PRO A 6 62.86 -1.05 -31.49
CA PRO A 6 62.86 -1.29 -30.03
C PRO A 6 61.76 -0.46 -29.32
N ALA A 7 61.44 -0.55 -28.03
CA ALA A 7 61.56 -1.50 -26.92
C ALA A 7 60.50 -1.06 -25.88
N GLU A 8 60.10 -1.96 -24.98
CA GLU A 8 59.16 -1.76 -23.87
C GLU A 8 59.43 -0.52 -22.99
N SER A 9 58.36 0.12 -22.52
CA SER A 9 58.33 0.74 -21.19
C SER A 9 56.96 0.52 -20.57
N GLY A 10 56.91 -0.35 -19.56
CA GLY A 10 55.71 -0.64 -18.80
C GLY A 10 55.33 0.50 -17.86
N SER A 11 54.02 0.68 -17.68
CA SER A 11 53.37 1.31 -16.55
C SER A 11 51.89 0.98 -16.74
N GLY A 12 51.36 -0.03 -16.07
CA GLY A 12 50.91 0.15 -14.71
C GLY A 12 49.45 0.61 -14.72
N THR A 13 48.53 -0.37 -14.67
CA THR A 13 47.24 -0.29 -13.97
C THR A 13 46.36 0.95 -14.17
N SER A 14 45.29 0.77 -14.93
CA SER A 14 43.93 0.84 -14.35
C SER A 14 42.91 0.29 -15.34
N SER A 15 42.76 -1.04 -15.31
CA SER A 15 41.40 -1.58 -15.38
C SER A 15 40.68 -0.97 -14.18
N ASP A 16 39.73 -0.06 -14.42
CA ASP A 16 38.76 0.35 -13.40
C ASP A 16 37.55 -0.60 -13.56
N PRO A 17 37.45 -1.69 -12.78
CA PRO A 17 36.31 -2.58 -12.79
C PRO A 17 35.38 -2.10 -11.68
N GLY A 18 34.83 -0.90 -11.81
CA GLY A 18 34.32 -0.21 -10.62
C GLY A 18 33.21 0.81 -10.85
N LYS A 19 33.03 1.35 -12.05
CA LYS A 19 31.82 2.10 -12.36
C LYS A 19 30.72 1.10 -12.67
N GLY A 20 30.10 0.59 -11.61
CA GLY A 20 28.74 0.10 -11.72
C GLY A 20 27.94 1.20 -12.40
N ASP A 21 27.38 0.89 -13.57
CA ASP A 21 26.34 1.70 -14.18
C ASP A 21 25.28 1.89 -13.10
N GLU A 22 25.34 3.01 -12.39
CA GLU A 22 24.22 3.55 -11.64
C GLU A 22 23.17 3.82 -12.71
N ARG A 23 22.38 2.79 -13.05
CA ARG A 23 21.27 2.90 -13.96
C ARG A 23 20.49 4.13 -13.49
N PRO A 24 20.32 5.15 -14.35
CA PRO A 24 19.56 6.33 -14.00
C PRO A 24 18.26 5.87 -13.36
N MET A 25 17.91 6.45 -12.21
CA MET A 25 16.66 6.10 -11.53
C MET A 25 15.55 6.18 -12.57
N PRO A 26 14.82 5.07 -12.83
CA PRO A 26 13.90 5.01 -13.95
C PRO A 26 12.92 6.17 -13.88
N THR A 27 12.78 6.87 -15.00
CA THR A 27 11.92 8.05 -15.09
C THR A 27 10.48 7.70 -14.75
N ASP A 28 9.67 8.66 -14.27
CA ASP A 28 8.25 8.44 -13.98
C ASP A 28 7.50 7.77 -15.15
N GLU A 29 7.86 8.14 -16.39
CA GLU A 29 7.30 7.59 -17.62
C GLU A 29 7.71 6.12 -17.88
N GLU A 30 8.90 5.72 -17.44
CA GLU A 30 9.40 4.36 -17.56
C GLU A 30 8.81 3.45 -16.46
N LEU A 31 8.61 3.99 -15.26
CA LEU A 31 7.87 3.33 -14.19
C LEU A 31 6.39 3.10 -14.56
N ASP A 32 5.78 4.05 -15.29
CA ASP A 32 4.41 3.96 -15.77
C ASP A 32 4.22 2.90 -16.86
N ARG A 33 5.29 2.50 -17.56
CA ARG A 33 5.26 1.41 -18.56
C ARG A 33 5.23 0.02 -17.95
N ILE A 34 5.63 -0.14 -16.68
CA ILE A 34 5.59 -1.45 -16.02
C ILE A 34 4.13 -1.76 -15.68
N PRO A 35 3.50 -2.78 -16.32
CA PRO A 35 2.11 -3.06 -16.09
C PRO A 35 1.91 -3.48 -14.61
N PRO A 36 1.09 -2.76 -13.85
CA PRO A 36 0.84 -3.10 -12.45
C PRO A 36 0.07 -4.41 -12.38
N LEU A 37 0.36 -5.21 -11.34
CA LEU A 37 -0.29 -6.51 -11.17
C LEU A 37 -1.80 -6.33 -11.00
N PRO A 38 -2.63 -6.98 -11.83
CA PRO A 38 -4.08 -6.75 -11.87
C PRO A 38 -4.75 -7.03 -10.52
N LEU A 39 -4.23 -8.00 -9.76
CA LEU A 39 -4.69 -8.32 -8.40
C LEU A 39 -4.61 -7.12 -7.45
N VAL A 40 -3.51 -6.38 -7.49
CA VAL A 40 -3.24 -5.25 -6.58
C VAL A 40 -4.06 -4.04 -6.97
N VAL A 41 -4.22 -3.81 -8.27
CA VAL A 41 -5.10 -2.75 -8.78
C VAL A 41 -6.56 -3.04 -8.38
N TRP A 42 -6.99 -4.30 -8.46
CA TRP A 42 -8.30 -4.72 -7.95
C TRP A 42 -8.43 -4.52 -6.44
N ALA A 43 -7.41 -4.87 -5.66
CA ALA A 43 -7.39 -4.62 -4.22
C ALA A 43 -7.49 -3.11 -3.89
N ALA A 44 -6.78 -2.25 -4.63
CA ALA A 44 -6.90 -0.79 -4.48
C ALA A 44 -8.31 -0.30 -4.87
N ARG A 45 -8.93 -0.85 -5.91
CA ARG A 45 -10.32 -0.51 -6.28
C ARG A 45 -11.33 -0.92 -5.22
N CYS A 46 -11.10 -2.03 -4.50
CA CYS A 46 -11.94 -2.41 -3.36
C CYS A 46 -11.92 -1.37 -2.23
N ALA A 47 -10.97 -0.43 -2.20
CA ALA A 47 -11.01 0.71 -1.28
C ALA A 47 -12.27 1.59 -1.49
N SER A 48 -12.90 1.56 -2.67
CA SER A 48 -14.18 2.22 -2.91
C SER A 48 -15.30 1.76 -1.95
N TYR A 49 -15.24 0.53 -1.45
CA TYR A 49 -16.16 0.07 -0.40
C TYR A 49 -15.95 0.82 0.91
N PHE A 50 -14.69 1.04 1.30
CA PHE A 50 -14.35 1.84 2.49
C PHE A 50 -14.76 3.31 2.31
N LEU A 51 -14.64 3.84 1.09
CA LEU A 51 -15.09 5.19 0.74
C LEU A 51 -16.60 5.33 0.92
N ALA A 52 -17.38 4.41 0.33
CA ALA A 52 -18.83 4.42 0.44
C ALA A 52 -19.28 4.24 1.89
N LEU A 53 -18.69 3.29 2.61
CA LEU A 53 -19.05 2.98 3.98
C LEU A 53 -18.70 4.14 4.93
N GLY A 54 -17.50 4.71 4.83
CA GLY A 54 -17.11 5.90 5.59
C GLY A 54 -17.94 7.13 5.22
N GLY A 55 -18.23 7.33 3.93
CA GLY A 55 -19.01 8.47 3.44
C GLY A 55 -20.46 8.44 3.93
N ILE A 56 -21.15 7.31 3.79
CA ILE A 56 -22.53 7.14 4.28
C ILE A 56 -22.61 7.40 5.78
N MET A 57 -21.61 6.93 6.54
CA MET A 57 -21.55 7.14 7.98
C MET A 57 -21.30 8.61 8.35
N LEU A 58 -20.35 9.28 7.70
CA LEU A 58 -20.11 10.71 7.94
C LEU A 58 -21.33 11.57 7.58
N VAL A 59 -22.03 11.27 6.49
CA VAL A 59 -23.29 11.93 6.13
C VAL A 59 -24.34 11.68 7.20
N SER A 60 -24.44 10.45 7.72
CA SER A 60 -25.36 10.12 8.81
C SER A 60 -25.05 10.95 10.06
N TYR A 61 -23.78 11.06 10.46
CA TYR A 61 -23.38 11.90 11.59
C TYR A 61 -23.58 13.40 11.34
N ALA A 62 -23.44 13.86 10.10
CA ALA A 62 -23.73 15.26 9.75
C ALA A 62 -25.24 15.58 9.87
N VAL A 63 -26.11 14.60 9.61
CA VAL A 63 -27.57 14.77 9.70
C VAL A 63 -28.09 14.58 11.14
N TYR A 64 -27.61 13.55 11.84
CA TYR A 64 -28.11 13.18 13.18
C TYR A 64 -27.31 13.82 14.33
N GLY A 65 -26.13 14.37 14.06
CA GLY A 65 -25.21 14.97 15.02
C GLY A 65 -23.99 14.10 15.32
N PHE A 66 -22.80 14.70 15.40
CA PHE A 66 -21.54 13.98 15.69
C PHE A 66 -21.46 13.40 17.11
N THR A 67 -22.42 13.74 17.98
CA THR A 67 -22.57 13.20 19.33
C THR A 67 -23.54 12.01 19.40
N THR A 68 -24.14 11.60 18.28
CA THR A 68 -25.05 10.45 18.23
C THR A 68 -24.33 9.16 18.63
N ASP A 69 -24.97 8.34 19.48
CA ASP A 69 -24.42 7.05 19.89
C ASP A 69 -24.28 6.12 18.66
N PRO A 70 -23.06 5.67 18.32
CA PRO A 70 -22.79 4.72 17.24
C PRO A 70 -23.61 3.44 17.31
N ASN A 71 -24.05 3.02 18.50
CA ASN A 71 -24.85 1.81 18.68
C ASN A 71 -26.30 1.94 18.19
N SER A 72 -26.76 3.17 17.94
CA SER A 72 -28.06 3.43 17.34
C SER A 72 -28.13 3.00 15.86
N PHE A 73 -26.97 2.83 15.21
CA PHE A 73 -26.90 2.34 13.84
C PHE A 73 -26.97 0.79 13.77
N PRO A 74 -27.44 0.23 12.63
CA PRO A 74 -27.49 -1.21 12.43
C PRO A 74 -26.13 -1.87 12.68
N PRO A 75 -26.06 -3.15 13.10
CA PRO A 75 -24.82 -3.81 13.53
C PRO A 75 -23.62 -3.70 12.56
N GLY A 76 -23.86 -3.59 11.24
CA GLY A 76 -22.82 -3.40 10.23
C GLY A 76 -22.34 -1.95 10.01
N PHE A 77 -22.98 -0.98 10.67
CA PHE A 77 -22.75 0.46 10.54
C PHE A 77 -22.40 1.13 11.88
N ARG A 78 -22.07 0.35 12.91
CA ARG A 78 -21.65 0.86 14.21
C ARG A 78 -20.19 1.29 14.15
N LEU A 79 -19.95 2.42 13.51
CA LEU A 79 -18.63 3.05 13.39
C LEU A 79 -18.67 4.39 14.10
N ASN A 80 -17.73 4.62 15.02
CA ASN A 80 -17.51 5.96 15.54
C ASN A 80 -17.15 6.94 14.40
N PRO A 81 -17.44 8.24 14.54
CA PRO A 81 -17.14 9.24 13.52
C PRO A 81 -15.67 9.25 13.08
N LEU A 82 -14.75 9.02 14.03
CA LEU A 82 -13.32 8.94 13.76
C LEU A 82 -12.98 7.77 12.82
N GLN A 83 -13.56 6.60 13.06
CA GLN A 83 -13.33 5.41 12.24
C GLN A 83 -13.99 5.55 10.87
N ALA A 84 -15.15 6.20 10.78
CA ALA A 84 -15.79 6.57 9.52
C ALA A 84 -14.89 7.51 8.69
N ALA A 85 -14.27 8.50 9.33
CA ALA A 85 -13.31 9.41 8.69
C ALA A 85 -12.05 8.69 8.19
N VAL A 86 -11.50 7.78 8.99
CA VAL A 86 -10.34 6.95 8.60
C VAL A 86 -10.68 6.08 7.39
N ASN A 87 -11.82 5.37 7.42
CA ASN A 87 -12.28 4.56 6.30
C ASN A 87 -12.53 5.40 5.04
N PHE A 88 -13.12 6.59 5.20
CA PHE A 88 -13.33 7.52 4.11
C PHE A 88 -12.01 7.98 3.49
N GLY A 89 -11.02 8.35 4.30
CA GLY A 89 -9.70 8.79 3.83
C GLY A 89 -8.95 7.70 3.08
N TRP A 90 -8.86 6.50 3.65
CA TRP A 90 -8.24 5.35 2.98
C TRP A 90 -9.00 4.94 1.73
N GLY A 91 -10.33 4.97 1.77
CA GLY A 91 -11.19 4.69 0.63
C GLY A 91 -10.98 5.68 -0.52
N LEU A 92 -10.86 6.97 -0.21
CA LEU A 92 -10.61 8.02 -1.20
C LEU A 92 -9.25 7.84 -1.85
N ALA A 93 -8.20 7.67 -1.04
CA ALA A 93 -6.85 7.44 -1.52
C ALA A 93 -6.76 6.18 -2.39
N GLY A 94 -7.34 5.07 -1.95
CA GLY A 94 -7.31 3.81 -2.70
C GLY A 94 -8.13 3.87 -4.00
N THR A 95 -9.25 4.59 -4.01
CA THR A 95 -10.03 4.82 -5.23
C THR A 95 -9.23 5.66 -6.22
N LEU A 96 -8.62 6.77 -5.78
CA LEU A 96 -7.79 7.60 -6.65
C LEU A 96 -6.62 6.80 -7.24
N ILE A 97 -5.95 6.00 -6.41
CA ILE A 97 -4.81 5.17 -6.83
C ILE A 97 -5.27 4.02 -7.75
N GLY A 98 -6.31 3.28 -7.39
CA GLY A 98 -6.78 2.12 -8.14
C GLY A 98 -7.42 2.43 -9.50
N PHE A 99 -7.94 3.64 -9.69
CA PHE A 99 -8.53 4.07 -10.97
C PHE A 99 -7.60 4.97 -11.79
N PHE A 100 -6.86 5.90 -11.16
CA PHE A 100 -6.09 6.92 -11.89
C PHE A 100 -4.58 6.74 -11.82
N ARG A 101 -4.03 6.08 -10.79
CA ARG A 101 -2.57 5.88 -10.62
C ARG A 101 -2.23 4.45 -10.18
N PRO A 102 -2.53 3.43 -11.00
CA PRO A 102 -2.38 2.03 -10.60
C PRO A 102 -0.92 1.64 -10.31
N ARG A 103 0.04 2.43 -10.79
CA ARG A 103 1.47 2.34 -10.45
C ARG A 103 1.75 2.39 -8.94
N HIS A 104 0.91 3.09 -8.16
CA HIS A 104 1.04 3.22 -6.70
C HIS A 104 0.21 2.19 -5.94
N ALA A 105 -0.52 1.29 -6.63
CA ALA A 105 -1.43 0.35 -5.99
C ALA A 105 -0.72 -0.59 -5.01
N THR A 106 0.48 -1.07 -5.34
CA THR A 106 1.25 -1.95 -4.43
C THR A 106 1.67 -1.22 -3.16
N ALA A 107 2.23 -0.01 -3.29
CA ALA A 107 2.61 0.80 -2.14
C ALA A 107 1.39 1.14 -1.28
N PHE A 108 0.26 1.48 -1.90
CA PHE A 108 -1.00 1.73 -1.21
C PHE A 108 -1.49 0.50 -0.43
N VAL A 109 -1.55 -0.67 -1.06
CA VAL A 109 -2.02 -1.91 -0.42
C VAL A 109 -1.13 -2.29 0.76
N LEU A 110 0.19 -2.12 0.65
CA LEU A 110 1.13 -2.36 1.75
C LEU A 110 0.95 -1.34 2.89
N ALA A 111 0.82 -0.05 2.58
CA ALA A 111 0.58 0.99 3.58
C ALA A 111 -0.75 0.78 4.30
N PHE A 112 -1.79 0.42 3.56
CA PHE A 112 -3.10 0.05 4.08
C PHE A 112 -3.00 -1.18 5.00
N ALA A 113 -2.29 -2.23 4.57
CA ALA A 113 -2.07 -3.43 5.38
C ALA A 113 -1.36 -3.08 6.69
N ALA A 114 -0.26 -2.33 6.63
CA ALA A 114 0.49 -1.90 7.81
C ALA A 114 -0.36 -1.08 8.78
N PHE A 115 -1.10 -0.09 8.28
CA PHE A 115 -1.98 0.75 9.09
C PHE A 115 -3.05 -0.08 9.80
N TYR A 116 -3.80 -0.91 9.08
CA TYR A 116 -4.85 -1.72 9.70
C TYR A 116 -4.29 -2.85 10.58
N THR A 117 -3.04 -3.28 10.39
CA THR A 117 -2.33 -4.19 11.32
C THR A 117 -2.17 -3.52 12.68
N VAL A 118 -1.73 -2.26 12.71
CA VAL A 118 -1.58 -1.49 13.94
C VAL A 118 -2.93 -1.30 14.64
N ILE A 119 -3.97 -0.94 13.88
CA ILE A 119 -5.35 -0.81 14.42
C ILE A 119 -5.88 -2.14 14.97
N ALA A 120 -5.66 -3.25 14.26
CA ALA A 120 -6.04 -4.58 14.71
C ALA A 120 -5.28 -4.97 16.00
N GLY A 121 -3.99 -4.63 16.08
CA GLY A 121 -3.17 -4.80 17.27
C GLY A 121 -3.74 -4.07 18.47
N PHE A 122 -4.01 -2.76 18.35
CA PHE A 122 -4.65 -1.98 19.42
C PHE A 122 -5.99 -2.58 19.85
N GLY A 123 -6.86 -2.94 18.89
CA GLY A 123 -8.15 -3.55 19.19
C GLY A 123 -8.03 -4.92 19.87
N THR A 124 -6.96 -5.67 19.59
CA THR A 124 -6.71 -7.00 20.17
C THR A 124 -6.17 -6.90 21.59
N PHE A 125 -5.13 -6.10 21.82
CA PHE A 125 -4.39 -6.06 23.09
C PHE A 125 -4.91 -5.01 24.08
N GLU A 126 -5.40 -3.87 23.60
CA GLU A 126 -5.86 -2.76 24.45
C GLU A 126 -7.39 -2.79 24.66
N GLY A 127 -8.09 -3.69 23.96
CA GLY A 127 -9.54 -3.86 24.05
C GLY A 127 -10.35 -2.73 23.42
N SER A 128 -9.69 -1.68 22.92
CA SER A 128 -10.26 -0.55 22.21
C SER A 128 -9.37 -0.15 21.03
N ALA A 129 -9.97 0.21 19.89
CA ALA A 129 -9.24 0.84 18.79
C ALA A 129 -10.08 2.00 18.23
N LEU A 130 -9.44 3.14 17.97
CA LEU A 130 -10.09 4.36 17.47
C LEU A 130 -11.32 4.78 18.31
N GLY A 131 -11.23 4.62 19.64
CA GLY A 131 -12.26 5.03 20.60
C GLY A 131 -13.45 4.08 20.72
N MET A 132 -13.36 2.86 20.20
CA MET A 132 -14.43 1.88 20.20
C MET A 132 -13.97 0.57 20.86
N HIS A 133 -14.77 0.02 21.78
CA HIS A 133 -14.56 -1.35 22.24
C HIS A 133 -14.91 -2.31 21.11
N LEU A 134 -13.89 -2.91 20.48
CA LEU A 134 -14.11 -3.89 19.43
C LEU A 134 -14.56 -5.21 20.06
N GLY A 135 -15.79 -5.62 19.77
CA GLY A 135 -16.23 -6.99 20.03
C GLY A 135 -15.39 -7.99 19.20
N THR A 136 -15.33 -9.24 19.66
CA THR A 136 -14.59 -10.34 19.02
C THR A 136 -14.80 -10.44 17.49
N PRO A 137 -16.04 -10.30 16.95
CA PRO A 137 -16.27 -10.37 15.50
C PRO A 137 -15.57 -9.27 14.72
N ALA A 138 -15.52 -8.04 15.27
CA ALA A 138 -14.87 -6.91 14.64
C ALA A 138 -13.35 -7.08 14.61
N LYS A 139 -12.77 -7.63 15.69
CA LYS A 139 -11.33 -7.96 15.74
C LYS A 139 -10.96 -8.98 14.65
N ILE A 140 -11.75 -10.03 14.50
CA ILE A 140 -11.53 -11.06 13.47
C ILE A 140 -11.63 -10.46 12.07
N PHE A 141 -12.64 -9.62 11.82
CA PHE A 141 -12.80 -8.94 10.52
C PHE A 141 -11.56 -8.12 10.16
N TYR A 142 -11.01 -7.35 11.10
CA TYR A 142 -9.78 -6.59 10.88
C TYR A 142 -8.59 -7.49 10.54
N TRP A 143 -8.40 -8.57 11.28
CA TRP A 143 -7.33 -9.52 10.98
C TRP A 143 -7.48 -10.19 9.61
N VAL A 144 -8.71 -10.50 9.18
CA VAL A 144 -8.97 -11.04 7.84
C VAL A 144 -8.60 -10.03 6.76
N VAL A 145 -9.02 -8.76 6.91
CA VAL A 145 -8.68 -7.68 5.97
C VAL A 145 -7.17 -7.47 5.90
N VAL A 146 -6.49 -7.46 7.05
CA VAL A 146 -5.03 -7.34 7.17
C VAL A 146 -4.32 -8.49 6.47
N ALA A 147 -4.73 -9.74 6.73
CA ALA A 147 -4.13 -10.93 6.13
C ALA A 147 -4.27 -10.92 4.60
N PHE A 148 -5.43 -10.52 4.09
CA PHE A 148 -5.68 -10.39 2.66
C PHE A 148 -4.80 -9.30 2.03
N ALA A 149 -4.73 -8.12 2.66
CA ALA A 149 -3.93 -7.00 2.17
C ALA A 149 -2.42 -7.33 2.15
N TRP A 150 -1.90 -7.98 3.19
CA TRP A 150 -0.51 -8.47 3.22
C TRP A 150 -0.25 -9.52 2.15
N SER A 151 -1.17 -10.46 1.96
CA SER A 151 -1.03 -11.51 0.93
C SER A 151 -0.98 -10.91 -0.46
N ALA A 152 -1.86 -9.95 -0.78
CA ALA A 152 -1.86 -9.25 -2.06
C ALA A 152 -0.59 -8.40 -2.27
N GLY A 153 -0.15 -7.67 -1.24
CA GLY A 153 1.05 -6.82 -1.28
C GLY A 153 2.36 -7.62 -1.41
N LEU A 154 2.52 -8.68 -0.60
CA LEU A 154 3.71 -9.54 -0.62
C LEU A 154 3.80 -10.37 -1.90
N TYR A 155 2.67 -10.91 -2.38
CA TYR A 155 2.63 -11.59 -3.68
C TYR A 155 3.12 -10.67 -4.81
N ALA A 156 2.72 -9.39 -4.76
CA ALA A 156 3.13 -8.42 -5.74
C ALA A 156 4.62 -8.10 -5.70
N LEU A 157 5.21 -8.00 -4.50
CA LEU A 157 6.65 -7.82 -4.33
C LEU A 157 7.42 -9.04 -4.83
N LEU A 158 7.03 -10.25 -4.42
CA LEU A 158 7.68 -11.50 -4.80
C LEU A 158 7.67 -11.72 -6.31
N LYS A 159 6.54 -11.46 -6.97
CA LYS A 159 6.43 -11.60 -8.42
C LYS A 159 7.31 -10.60 -9.17
N ARG A 160 7.40 -9.36 -8.67
CA ARG A 160 8.27 -8.32 -9.26
C ARG A 160 9.77 -8.59 -9.06
N SER A 161 10.14 -9.30 -8.00
CA SER A 161 11.53 -9.74 -7.76
C SER A 161 11.93 -10.99 -8.56
N GLY A 162 10.96 -11.73 -9.11
CA GLY A 162 11.19 -12.95 -9.89
C GLY A 162 11.28 -12.75 -11.40
N GLU A 163 10.95 -11.56 -11.92
CA GLU A 163 11.21 -11.20 -13.32
C GLU A 163 12.66 -10.69 -13.46
N PRO A 164 13.55 -11.42 -14.15
CA PRO A 164 14.83 -10.86 -14.57
C PRO A 164 14.56 -9.75 -15.59
N ASN A 165 15.17 -8.58 -15.37
CA ASN A 165 15.18 -7.45 -16.31
C ASN A 165 15.61 -7.86 -17.71
#